data_AF-A0A839LLA4-F1
#
_entry.id   AF-A0A839LLA4-F1
#
_cell.length_a   1.000
_cell.length_b   1.000
_cell.length_c   1.000
_cell.angle_alpha   90.00
_cell.angle_beta   90.00
_cell.angle_gamma   90.00
#
_symmetry.space_group_name_H-M   'P 1'
#
loop_
_entity.id
_entity.type
_entity.pdbx_description
1 polymer ?
#
loop_
_entity_poly.entity_id
_entity_poly.type
_entity_poly.pdbx_seq_one_letter_code
_entity_poly.pdbx_strand_id
1 'polypeptide(L)' 'KTEGYKGVTGTISFDGKGDIKNGALTLYTYKGGAREQIAVVR' A
#
# COMPACT_ATOMS: atom_id res chain seq x y z
N LYS A 1 1.92 -3.54 -20.43
CA LYS A 1 3.12 -2.90 -19.87
C LYS A 1 2.64 -1.76 -18.96
N THR A 2 2.52 -2.01 -17.65
CA THR A 2 1.87 -1.13 -16.66
C THR A 2 2.90 -0.56 -15.68
N GLU A 3 4.04 -0.10 -16.22
CA GLU A 3 5.04 0.58 -15.41
C GLU A 3 4.66 2.06 -15.30
N GLY A 4 4.42 2.54 -14.06
CA GLY A 4 4.26 3.97 -13.80
C GLY A 4 2.83 4.50 -13.84
N TYR A 5 1.82 3.64 -13.72
CA TYR A 5 0.42 4.08 -13.72
C TYR A 5 0.11 4.90 -12.46
N LYS A 6 -0.34 6.16 -12.62
CA LYS A 6 -0.74 7.02 -11.50
C LYS A 6 -2.11 6.60 -10.99
N GLY A 7 -2.13 5.74 -9.97
CA GLY A 7 -3.35 5.31 -9.30
C GLY A 7 -3.70 6.19 -8.09
N VAL A 8 -4.88 5.95 -7.52
CA VAL A 8 -5.39 6.64 -6.32
C VAL A 8 -4.45 6.49 -5.11
N THR A 9 -3.69 5.39 -5.07
CA THR A 9 -2.73 5.07 -4.01
C THR A 9 -1.27 5.41 -4.35
N GLY A 10 -0.99 6.02 -5.51
CA GLY A 10 0.35 6.38 -5.96
C GLY A 10 0.76 5.67 -7.26
N THR A 11 2.06 5.65 -7.55
CA THR A 11 2.60 5.00 -8.74
C THR A 11 2.51 3.49 -8.61
N ILE A 12 1.68 2.86 -9.45
CA ILE A 12 1.49 1.41 -9.48
C ILE A 12 2.48 0.82 -10.48
N SER A 13 3.26 -0.16 -10.02
CA SER A 13 4.17 -0.94 -10.84
C SER A 13 4.20 -2.37 -10.34
N PHE A 14 4.41 -3.32 -11.26
CA PHE A 14 4.40 -4.75 -10.97
C PHE A 14 5.76 -5.37 -11.30
N ASP A 15 6.12 -6.44 -10.60
CA ASP A 15 7.25 -7.27 -10.97
C ASP A 15 6.89 -8.30 -12.06
N GLY A 16 7.87 -9.11 -12.47
CA GLY A 16 7.69 -10.12 -13.52
C GLY A 16 6.73 -11.25 -13.14
N LYS A 17 6.31 -11.34 -11.87
CA LYS A 17 5.36 -12.32 -11.36
C LYS A 17 3.97 -11.71 -11.13
N GLY A 18 3.84 -10.38 -11.22
CA GLY A 18 2.58 -9.67 -11.05
C GLY A 18 2.36 -9.08 -9.66
N ASP A 19 3.38 -9.11 -8.79
CA ASP A 19 3.30 -8.52 -7.45
C ASP A 19 3.54 -7.00 -7.50
N ILE A 20 2.84 -6.23 -6.67
CA ILE A 20 3.01 -4.77 -6.59
C ILE A 20 4.40 -4.45 -6.00
N LYS A 21 5.18 -3.66 -6.72
CA LYS A 21 6.45 -3.12 -6.21
C LYS A 21 6.19 -1.91 -5.31
N ASN A 22 6.84 -1.88 -4.15
CA ASN A 22 6.82 -0.76 -3.18
C ASN A 22 5.41 -0.25 -2.85
N GLY A 23 4.47 -1.20 -2.66
CA GLY A 23 3.11 -0.87 -2.24
C GLY A 23 3.11 -0.23 -0.86
N ALA A 24 2.28 0.80 -0.66
CA ALA A 24 2.12 1.40 0.66
C ALA A 24 1.34 0.44 1.59
N LEU A 25 1.93 0.07 2.73
CA LEU A 25 1.26 -0.67 3.79
C LEU A 25 0.75 0.30 4.85
N THR A 26 -0.55 0.25 5.16
CA THR A 26 -1.14 1.01 6.27
C THR A 26 -1.35 0.08 7.45
N LEU A 27 -0.65 0.34 8.55
CA LEU A 27 -0.78 -0.43 9.78
C LEU A 27 -1.94 0.13 10.62
N TYR A 28 -2.82 -0.78 11.04
CA TYR A 28 -3.90 -0.49 11.99
C TYR A 28 -3.64 -1.24 13.30
N THR A 29 -4.00 -0.61 14.41
CA THR A 29 -4.11 -1.24 15.73
C THR A 29 -5.53 -1.16 16.23
N TYR A 30 -5.83 -1.90 17.30
CA TYR A 30 -7.07 -1.78 18.03
C TYR A 30 -6.77 -1.30 19.44
N LYS A 31 -7.33 -0.15 19.80
CA LYS A 31 -7.21 0.44 21.15
C LYS A 31 -8.61 0.64 21.71
N GLY A 32 -8.92 -0.01 22.83
CA GLY A 32 -10.26 0.04 23.44
C GLY A 32 -11.38 -0.52 22.56
N GLY A 33 -11.08 -1.47 21.66
CA GLY A 33 -12.05 -2.06 20.74
C GLY A 33 -12.31 -1.26 19.46
N ALA A 34 -11.72 -0.07 19.31
CA ALA A 34 -11.82 0.75 18.10
C ALA A 34 -10.56 0.60 17.22
N ARG A 35 -10.74 0.59 15.90
CA ARG A 35 -9.64 0.54 14.92
C ARG A 35 -8.98 1.92 14.78
N GLU A 36 -7.67 1.99 15.02
CA GLU A 36 -6.86 3.21 14.93
C GLU A 36 -5.71 3.00 13.93
N GLN A 37 -5.38 4.01 13.14
CA GLN A 37 -4.26 3.95 12.20
C GLN A 37 -2.96 4.28 12.93
N ILE A 38 -1.94 3.42 12.81
CA ILE A 38 -0.63 3.64 13.43
C ILE A 38 0.29 4.42 12.48
N ALA A 39 0.52 3.90 11.28
CA ALA A 39 1.51 4.44 10.35
C ALA A 39 1.31 3.92 8.93
N VAL A 40 1.85 4.64 7.95
CA VAL A 40 1.98 4.19 6.56
C VAL A 40 3.47 3.97 6.27
N VAL A 41 3.81 2.80 5.73
CA VAL A 41 5.18 2.43 5.35
C VAL A 41 5.22 2.17 3.84
N ARG A 42 6.33 2.51 3.18
CA ARG A 42 6.58 2.29 1.75
C ARG A 42 7.86 1.49 1.55
#